data_AF-A0A935P218-F1
#
_entry.id   AF-A0A935P218-F1
#
_cell.length_a   1.000
_cell.length_b   1.000
_cell.length_c   1.000
_cell.angle_alpha   90.00
_cell.angle_beta   90.00
_cell.angle_gamma   90.00
#
_symmetry.space_group_name_H-M   'P 1'
#
loop_
_entity.id
_entity.type
_entity.pdbx_description
1 polymer ?
#
loop_
_entity_poly.entity_id
_entity_poly.type
_entity_poly.pdbx_seq_one_letter_code
_entity_poly.pdbx_strand_id
1 'polypeptide(L)'
;MTVCLCAAALVGCAGDVDNPDDSPCKVALVFTPDPAEASPTAPVRAMAQVTGYAGGTTFQWKVTHEGGDVPITRSADGSAIDFPVLSAGVYQVALESPGSGCPGASANFNVAAPGTITQAYRLRITPPPGAAAVGQIVPYVDRSNADTSQQALVLSPGIDASGQVRVNGAATAASLRFCAPGSVEPLAEVAASSTGRFTLRLEAVSYDVLVVPAGGAAPMRFANWPAQGGQVFDVGAGVPVGGTVRDPAGAPLSGARVALQVDGVPSTVATSAADGSFTLQARSGAVVQLAVTPPAGRGLPQLLGTSTALDLGLPLQIQYAAGLMTRDLSGLLVTQGGSAAPQVGVVVVGAIGAAASAVAGGTLELQGHLRVAAQTGADGRLGAALVPRAALSAVLQASTGELAVHPLDTRVAPPAALDLGAPPQISGVVMLSQGPADGAQIRLEPQGALAQAGIPTTVSTTGASGAFSLPAAHGGAYQVVLTDPRWRGLPVRVAVTAPAALGPRTLAPRFVLASKIVISNVSSPVVGAVVELLCHACTGVERQRPISGAVSDASGEFLLAVPRRGQ
;
A
#
# COMPACT_ATOMS: atom_id res chain seq x y z
N MET A 1 2.33 33.24 7.95
CA MET A 1 1.99 31.88 7.48
C MET A 1 0.98 31.33 8.48
N THR A 2 -0.28 31.67 8.25
CA THR A 2 -1.37 31.44 9.19
C THR A 2 -1.90 30.03 8.93
N VAL A 3 -1.66 29.13 9.88
CA VAL A 3 -2.17 27.76 9.83
C VAL A 3 -3.69 27.84 9.96
N CYS A 4 -4.38 27.65 8.84
CA CYS A 4 -5.82 27.49 8.80
C CYS A 4 -6.13 26.12 9.42
N LEU A 5 -6.73 26.10 10.61
CA LEU A 5 -7.36 24.91 11.17
C LEU A 5 -8.54 24.54 10.25
N CYS A 6 -8.32 23.66 9.28
CA CYS A 6 -9.41 22.94 8.65
C CYS A 6 -10.01 22.02 9.72
N ALA A 7 -11.23 22.31 10.14
CA ALA A 7 -12.08 21.36 10.85
C ALA A 7 -12.19 20.10 9.97
N ALA A 8 -11.53 19.03 10.38
CA ALA A 8 -11.83 17.71 9.85
C ALA A 8 -13.30 17.46 10.16
N ALA A 9 -14.13 17.31 9.12
CA ALA A 9 -15.45 16.74 9.29
C ALA A 9 -15.25 15.33 9.84
N LEU A 10 -15.39 15.19 11.16
CA LEU A 10 -15.56 13.90 11.80
C LEU A 10 -16.83 13.33 11.18
N VAL A 11 -16.67 12.35 10.29
CA VAL A 11 -17.72 11.38 10.00
C VAL A 11 -17.89 10.63 11.32
N GLY A 12 -18.72 11.18 12.21
CA GLY A 12 -19.17 10.46 13.39
C GLY A 12 -19.83 9.17 12.91
N CYS A 13 -19.62 8.09 13.64
CA CYS A 13 -20.33 6.84 13.38
C CYS A 13 -21.82 7.08 13.68
N ALA A 14 -22.56 7.68 12.75
CA ALA A 14 -24.01 7.69 12.79
C ALA A 14 -24.42 6.23 12.71
N GLY A 15 -25.09 5.73 13.75
CA GLY A 15 -25.71 4.41 13.69
C GLY A 15 -26.66 4.40 12.50
N ASP A 16 -26.40 3.54 11.52
CA ASP A 16 -27.26 3.39 10.36
C ASP A 16 -28.60 2.82 10.85
N VAL A 17 -29.67 3.53 10.56
CA VAL A 17 -31.02 3.16 10.97
C VAL A 17 -31.61 2.38 9.81
N ASP A 18 -32.13 1.17 10.06
CA ASP A 18 -32.91 0.41 9.07
C ASP A 18 -34.18 1.22 8.70
N ASN A 19 -34.04 2.12 7.71
CA ASN A 19 -35.12 2.96 7.24
C ASN A 19 -35.61 2.48 5.88
N PRO A 20 -36.92 2.33 5.66
CA PRO A 20 -37.45 2.13 4.31
C PRO A 20 -37.12 3.37 3.46
N ASP A 21 -36.48 3.15 2.31
CA ASP A 21 -35.87 4.17 1.43
C ASP A 21 -36.85 5.25 0.89
N ASP A 22 -38.17 5.12 1.11
CA ASP A 22 -39.22 5.99 0.55
C ASP A 22 -39.74 7.07 1.51
N SER A 23 -39.18 7.24 2.71
CA SER A 23 -39.64 8.31 3.61
C SER A 23 -39.18 9.70 3.12
N PRO A 24 -40.07 10.72 3.10
CA PRO A 24 -39.71 12.08 2.70
C PRO A 24 -38.71 12.76 3.64
N CYS A 25 -38.40 12.17 4.80
CA CYS A 25 -37.40 12.67 5.72
C CYS A 25 -36.52 11.56 6.29
N LYS A 26 -35.27 11.92 6.59
CA LYS A 26 -34.27 11.03 7.20
C LYS A 26 -33.86 11.56 8.56
N VAL A 27 -33.80 10.67 9.55
CA VAL A 27 -33.39 10.97 10.91
C VAL A 27 -32.10 10.22 11.23
N ALA A 28 -31.06 10.93 11.65
CA ALA A 28 -29.79 10.36 12.11
C ALA A 28 -29.46 10.84 13.53
N LEU A 29 -28.71 10.02 14.28
CA LEU A 29 -28.23 10.36 15.62
C LEU A 29 -26.74 10.67 15.59
N VAL A 30 -26.35 11.82 16.15
CA VAL A 30 -24.95 12.25 16.28
C VAL A 30 -24.57 12.37 17.75
N PHE A 31 -23.42 11.85 18.14
CA PHE A 31 -22.96 11.82 19.52
C PHE A 31 -21.74 12.72 19.74
N THR A 32 -21.61 13.31 20.93
CA THR A 32 -20.43 14.10 21.33
C THR A 32 -20.14 13.93 22.83
N PRO A 33 -18.90 13.60 23.24
CA PRO A 33 -17.78 13.21 22.37
C PRO A 33 -18.02 11.84 21.70
N ASP A 34 -17.45 11.65 20.50
CA ASP A 34 -17.33 10.33 19.86
C ASP A 34 -15.86 10.11 19.47
N PRO A 35 -15.15 9.14 20.09
CA PRO A 35 -15.65 8.21 21.10
C PRO A 35 -15.90 8.87 22.47
N ALA A 36 -16.86 8.34 23.24
CA ALA A 36 -17.01 8.69 24.65
C ALA A 36 -16.28 7.68 25.55
N GLU A 37 -15.69 8.19 26.62
CA GLU A 37 -15.21 7.41 27.75
C GLU A 37 -16.18 7.55 28.92
N ALA A 38 -16.38 6.48 29.68
CA ALA A 38 -17.22 6.50 30.85
C ALA A 38 -16.67 7.53 31.85
N SER A 39 -17.52 8.45 32.29
CA SER A 39 -17.12 9.55 33.16
C SER A 39 -18.29 9.98 34.04
N PRO A 40 -18.05 10.20 35.35
CA PRO A 40 -19.07 10.73 36.25
C PRO A 40 -19.35 12.22 36.02
N THR A 41 -18.52 12.92 35.24
CA THR A 41 -18.57 14.39 35.11
C THR A 41 -18.75 14.89 33.68
N ALA A 42 -18.60 14.02 32.68
CA ALA A 42 -18.74 14.38 31.28
C ALA A 42 -19.92 13.60 30.67
N PRO A 43 -21.12 14.20 30.56
CA PRO A 43 -22.23 13.56 29.88
C PRO A 43 -21.96 13.45 28.38
N VAL A 44 -22.63 12.49 27.74
CA VAL A 44 -22.67 12.39 26.28
C VAL A 44 -23.88 13.14 25.78
N ARG A 45 -23.67 13.97 24.76
CA ARG A 45 -24.73 14.62 24.01
C ARG A 45 -25.11 13.77 22.80
N ALA A 46 -26.38 13.41 22.67
CA ALA A 46 -26.96 12.89 21.43
C ALA A 46 -27.83 13.97 20.76
N MET A 47 -27.68 14.14 19.46
CA MET A 47 -28.39 15.14 18.66
C MET A 47 -29.13 14.46 17.50
N ALA A 48 -30.37 14.87 17.27
CA ALA A 48 -31.13 14.48 16.10
C ALA A 48 -30.73 15.35 14.90
N GLN A 49 -30.34 14.71 13.80
CA GLN A 49 -30.22 15.36 12.49
C GLN A 49 -31.38 14.91 11.61
N VAL A 50 -32.32 15.81 11.35
CA VAL A 50 -33.46 15.56 10.46
C VAL A 50 -33.26 16.31 9.16
N THR A 51 -33.33 15.60 8.05
CA THR A 51 -33.28 16.17 6.69
C THR A 51 -34.57 15.87 5.95
N GLY A 52 -34.98 16.74 5.02
CA GLY A 52 -36.21 16.56 4.23
C GLY A 52 -37.51 16.97 4.95
N TYR A 53 -37.42 17.55 6.15
CA TYR A 53 -38.58 18.00 6.94
C TYR A 53 -38.48 19.50 7.27
N ALA A 54 -39.58 20.23 7.07
CA ALA A 54 -39.65 21.68 7.31
C ALA A 54 -40.59 22.08 8.47
N GLY A 55 -41.22 21.11 9.14
CA GLY A 55 -42.10 21.34 10.29
C GLY A 55 -41.36 21.41 11.63
N GLY A 56 -42.03 21.91 12.66
CA GLY A 56 -41.55 21.76 14.03
C GLY A 56 -41.75 20.33 14.52
N THR A 57 -40.67 19.63 14.85
CA THR A 57 -40.71 18.23 15.28
C THR A 57 -40.68 18.15 16.80
N THR A 58 -41.61 17.40 17.40
CA THR A 58 -41.48 17.01 18.81
C THR A 58 -40.74 15.68 18.88
N PHE A 59 -39.64 15.64 19.63
CA PHE A 59 -38.82 14.44 19.79
C PHE A 59 -39.07 13.75 21.13
N GLN A 60 -39.20 12.43 21.09
CA GLN A 60 -39.26 11.56 22.25
C GLN A 60 -37.99 10.70 22.29
N TRP A 61 -37.19 10.90 23.32
CA TRP A 61 -35.92 10.22 23.50
C TRP A 61 -36.00 9.15 24.59
N LYS A 62 -35.30 8.04 24.38
CA LYS A 62 -35.06 7.01 25.39
C LYS A 62 -33.61 6.54 25.30
N VAL A 63 -32.95 6.41 26.45
CA VAL A 63 -31.61 5.82 26.54
C VAL A 63 -31.66 4.66 27.52
N THR A 64 -31.13 3.51 27.13
CA THR A 64 -31.00 2.35 28.01
C THR A 64 -29.56 1.83 28.03
N HIS A 65 -29.16 1.24 29.16
CA HIS A 65 -27.88 0.56 29.34
C HIS A 65 -28.09 -0.66 30.23
N GLU A 66 -27.61 -1.83 29.77
CA GLU A 66 -27.83 -3.13 30.45
C GLU A 66 -29.32 -3.41 30.78
N GLY A 67 -30.23 -2.92 29.91
CA GLY A 67 -31.68 -3.04 30.08
C GLY A 67 -32.32 -2.03 31.05
N GLY A 68 -31.53 -1.24 31.79
CA GLY A 68 -32.02 -0.16 32.64
C GLY A 68 -32.14 1.17 31.89
N ASP A 69 -33.14 1.99 32.25
CA ASP A 69 -33.29 3.35 31.71
C ASP A 69 -32.20 4.28 32.27
N VAL A 70 -31.58 5.07 31.40
CA VAL A 70 -30.57 6.08 31.74
C VAL A 70 -31.24 7.47 31.77
N PRO A 71 -31.04 8.28 32.82
CA PRO A 71 -31.66 9.60 32.91
C PRO A 71 -31.12 10.53 31.81
N ILE A 72 -32.02 11.29 31.19
CA ILE A 72 -31.72 12.22 30.11
C ILE A 72 -32.08 13.67 30.51
N THR A 73 -31.30 14.63 30.03
CA THR A 73 -31.61 16.07 30.10
C THR A 73 -31.83 16.58 28.68
N ARG A 74 -33.00 17.15 28.39
CA ARG A 74 -33.34 17.62 27.04
C ARG A 74 -32.85 19.04 26.79
N SER A 75 -32.44 19.33 25.57
CA SER A 75 -32.25 20.71 25.09
C SER A 75 -33.59 21.46 25.06
N ALA A 76 -33.53 22.80 25.03
CA ALA A 76 -34.72 23.66 25.04
C ALA A 76 -35.65 23.43 23.83
N ASP A 77 -35.09 23.05 22.69
CA ASP A 77 -35.81 22.72 21.46
C ASP A 77 -36.12 21.22 21.32
N GLY A 78 -35.67 20.39 22.28
CA GLY A 78 -35.85 18.94 22.27
C GLY A 78 -35.05 18.18 21.21
N SER A 79 -34.26 18.86 20.38
CA SER A 79 -33.46 18.25 19.30
C SER A 79 -32.23 17.49 19.79
N ALA A 80 -31.87 17.64 21.07
CA ALA A 80 -30.75 16.95 21.69
C ALA A 80 -31.06 16.51 23.12
N ILE A 81 -30.33 15.49 23.57
CA ILE A 81 -30.29 15.04 24.96
C ILE A 81 -28.85 14.93 25.46
N ASP A 82 -28.65 15.21 26.74
CA ASP A 82 -27.44 14.88 27.48
C ASP A 82 -27.77 13.73 28.44
N PHE A 83 -26.93 12.70 28.48
CA PHE A 83 -27.07 11.57 29.41
C PHE A 83 -25.72 11.17 30.00
N PRO A 84 -25.68 10.77 31.30
CA PRO A 84 -24.44 10.33 31.92
C PRO A 84 -24.04 8.94 31.41
N VAL A 85 -22.74 8.73 31.23
CA VAL A 85 -22.18 7.45 30.85
C VAL A 85 -21.25 6.95 31.97
N LEU A 86 -21.84 6.37 33.01
CA LEU A 86 -21.12 6.06 34.26
C LEU A 86 -20.27 4.78 34.17
N SER A 87 -20.66 3.87 33.28
CA SER A 87 -20.01 2.59 33.01
C SER A 87 -19.70 2.46 31.52
N ALA A 88 -18.64 1.70 31.20
CA ALA A 88 -18.34 1.30 29.84
C ALA A 88 -19.38 0.30 29.33
N GLY A 89 -19.57 0.24 28.02
CA GLY A 89 -20.47 -0.70 27.37
C GLY A 89 -21.38 -0.03 26.33
N VAL A 90 -22.39 -0.77 25.88
CA VAL A 90 -23.34 -0.33 24.85
C VAL A 90 -24.51 0.41 25.49
N TYR A 91 -24.77 1.63 25.04
CA TYR A 91 -25.97 2.41 25.39
C TYR A 91 -26.89 2.42 24.17
N GLN A 92 -28.14 1.96 24.32
CA GLN A 92 -29.12 2.03 23.24
C GLN A 92 -29.86 3.36 23.31
N VAL A 93 -29.75 4.18 22.27
CA VAL A 93 -30.36 5.50 22.17
C VAL A 93 -31.44 5.45 21.10
N ALA A 94 -32.69 5.61 21.51
CA ALA A 94 -33.85 5.63 20.64
C ALA A 94 -34.49 7.03 20.61
N LEU A 95 -34.99 7.39 19.44
CA LEU A 95 -35.61 8.65 19.10
C LEU A 95 -36.89 8.36 18.31
N GLU A 96 -38.02 8.82 18.83
CA GLU A 96 -39.30 8.83 18.11
C GLU A 96 -39.71 10.27 17.82
N SER A 97 -40.38 10.49 16.69
CA SER A 97 -40.83 11.81 16.27
C SER A 97 -42.34 11.80 15.96
N PRO A 98 -43.19 11.59 16.99
CA PRO A 98 -44.62 11.41 16.79
C PRO A 98 -45.25 12.59 16.05
N GLY A 99 -46.10 12.28 15.06
CA GLY A 99 -46.83 13.27 14.27
C GLY A 99 -46.01 13.93 13.14
N SER A 100 -44.71 13.66 13.03
CA SER A 100 -43.87 14.24 11.98
C SER A 100 -43.96 13.51 10.63
N GLY A 101 -44.39 12.24 10.65
CA GLY A 101 -44.30 11.34 9.49
C GLY A 101 -42.87 10.82 9.24
N CYS A 102 -41.88 11.31 9.99
CA CYS A 102 -40.52 10.78 9.94
C CYS A 102 -40.42 9.48 10.74
N PRO A 103 -39.62 8.53 10.25
CA PRO A 103 -39.34 7.32 11.01
C PRO A 103 -38.58 7.66 12.30
N GLY A 104 -38.73 6.80 13.31
CA GLY A 104 -37.85 6.84 14.48
C GLY A 104 -36.41 6.49 14.12
N ALA A 105 -35.47 6.81 15.00
CA ALA A 105 -34.08 6.40 14.90
C ALA A 105 -33.67 5.65 16.17
N SER A 106 -32.87 4.59 16.03
CA SER A 106 -32.26 3.89 17.16
C SER A 106 -30.80 3.62 16.83
N ALA A 107 -29.90 3.88 17.77
CA ALA A 107 -28.48 3.61 17.61
C ALA A 107 -27.89 2.99 18.88
N ASN A 108 -26.94 2.07 18.69
CA ASN A 108 -26.10 1.56 19.76
C ASN A 108 -24.85 2.45 19.87
N PHE A 109 -24.69 3.10 21.01
CA PHE A 109 -23.58 3.99 21.31
C PHE A 109 -22.60 3.31 22.27
N ASN A 110 -21.38 3.06 21.80
CA ASN A 110 -20.35 2.36 22.58
C ASN A 110 -19.53 3.33 23.43
N VAL A 111 -19.60 3.18 24.74
CA VAL A 111 -18.81 3.94 25.72
C VAL A 111 -17.60 3.10 26.15
N ALA A 112 -16.42 3.69 26.05
CA ALA A 112 -15.16 3.06 26.44
C ALA A 112 -14.91 3.19 27.95
N ALA A 113 -14.09 2.30 28.53
CA ALA A 113 -13.67 2.45 29.92
C ALA A 113 -12.74 3.68 30.09
N PRO A 114 -12.66 4.27 31.30
CA PRO A 114 -11.72 5.36 31.54
C PRO A 114 -10.28 4.93 31.21
N GLY A 115 -9.56 5.73 30.43
CA GLY A 115 -8.19 5.41 30.02
C GLY A 115 -8.09 4.36 28.91
N THR A 116 -9.19 4.04 28.23
CA THR A 116 -9.16 3.24 27.00
C THR A 116 -8.24 3.89 25.98
N ILE A 117 -7.25 3.12 25.56
CA ILE A 117 -6.39 3.53 24.48
C ILE A 117 -7.14 3.32 23.16
N THR A 118 -7.51 4.40 22.50
CA THR A 118 -8.04 4.36 21.13
C THR A 118 -6.90 4.29 20.13
N GLN A 119 -6.98 3.35 19.18
CA GLN A 119 -6.07 3.31 18.04
C GLN A 119 -6.86 3.36 16.74
N ALA A 120 -6.53 4.33 15.90
CA ALA A 120 -7.12 4.43 14.57
C ALA A 120 -6.39 3.52 13.58
N TYR A 121 -7.18 2.87 12.75
CA TYR A 121 -6.81 2.03 11.62
C TYR A 121 -7.66 2.42 10.41
N ARG A 122 -7.37 1.80 9.28
CA ARG A 122 -8.22 1.81 8.09
C ARG A 122 -8.47 0.37 7.68
N LEU A 123 -9.69 0.02 7.33
CA LEU A 123 -10.05 -1.27 6.77
C LEU A 123 -10.19 -1.11 5.27
N ARG A 124 -9.30 -1.74 4.50
CA ARG A 124 -9.46 -1.86 3.05
C ARG A 124 -10.26 -3.12 2.78
N ILE A 125 -11.39 -2.96 2.11
CA ILE A 125 -12.32 -4.05 1.83
C ILE A 125 -12.39 -4.18 0.31
N THR A 126 -12.02 -5.35 -0.20
CA THR A 126 -12.04 -5.68 -1.63
C THR A 126 -13.05 -6.80 -1.87
N PRO A 127 -14.27 -6.47 -2.32
CA PRO A 127 -15.26 -7.48 -2.71
C PRO A 127 -14.74 -8.36 -3.85
N PRO A 128 -15.16 -9.63 -3.96
CA PRO A 128 -14.78 -10.47 -5.09
C PRO A 128 -15.38 -9.94 -6.40
N PRO A 129 -14.80 -10.30 -7.56
CA PRO A 129 -15.36 -9.94 -8.86
C PRO A 129 -16.85 -10.33 -8.98
N GLY A 130 -17.70 -9.38 -9.40
CA GLY A 130 -19.14 -9.59 -9.56
C GLY A 130 -19.99 -9.35 -8.31
N ALA A 131 -19.39 -9.06 -7.15
CA ALA A 131 -20.15 -8.62 -5.98
C ALA A 131 -20.89 -7.30 -6.26
N ALA A 132 -22.05 -7.12 -5.64
CA ALA A 132 -22.85 -5.90 -5.78
C ALA A 132 -22.28 -4.69 -5.00
N ALA A 133 -21.28 -4.90 -4.14
CA ALA A 133 -20.56 -3.85 -3.43
C ALA A 133 -19.26 -3.46 -4.14
N VAL A 134 -18.81 -2.23 -3.90
CA VAL A 134 -17.55 -1.70 -4.42
C VAL A 134 -16.44 -1.72 -3.37
N GLY A 135 -15.19 -1.75 -3.83
CA GLY A 135 -14.02 -1.65 -2.94
C GLY A 135 -14.00 -0.32 -2.18
N GLN A 136 -13.77 -0.38 -0.86
CA GLN A 136 -13.86 0.77 0.04
C GLN A 136 -12.71 0.75 1.07
N ILE A 137 -12.33 1.94 1.56
CA ILE A 137 -11.44 2.10 2.71
C ILE A 137 -12.21 2.80 3.83
N VAL A 138 -12.54 2.04 4.87
CA VAL A 138 -13.36 2.52 6.00
C VAL A 138 -12.45 2.86 7.18
N PRO A 139 -12.59 4.01 7.85
CA PRO A 139 -11.89 4.25 9.10
C PRO A 139 -12.36 3.25 10.17
N TYR A 140 -11.43 2.70 10.95
CA TYR A 140 -11.75 1.82 12.06
C TYR A 140 -11.03 2.30 13.30
N VAL A 141 -11.73 2.45 14.41
CA VAL A 141 -11.12 2.83 15.70
C VAL A 141 -11.26 1.65 16.63
N ASP A 142 -10.13 1.05 16.99
CA ASP A 142 -10.10 0.00 18.00
C ASP A 142 -10.32 0.62 19.38
N ARG A 143 -11.24 0.02 20.13
CA ARG A 143 -11.65 0.41 21.49
C ARG A 143 -11.42 -0.78 22.43
N SER A 144 -10.19 -1.27 22.45
CA SER A 144 -9.74 -2.53 23.07
C SER A 144 -10.00 -2.65 24.58
N ASN A 145 -11.27 -2.82 24.98
CA ASN A 145 -11.78 -3.12 26.34
C ASN A 145 -13.29 -2.84 26.48
N ALA A 146 -13.94 -2.20 25.50
CA ALA A 146 -15.39 -2.21 25.43
C ALA A 146 -15.86 -3.55 24.86
N ASP A 147 -16.88 -4.15 25.47
CA ASP A 147 -17.65 -5.26 24.90
C ASP A 147 -18.44 -4.72 23.70
N THR A 148 -17.72 -4.38 22.62
CA THR A 148 -18.31 -3.72 21.48
C THR A 148 -19.11 -4.75 20.71
N SER A 149 -20.44 -4.63 20.80
CA SER A 149 -21.35 -5.27 19.86
C SER A 149 -20.84 -5.05 18.44
N GLN A 150 -20.63 -6.14 17.70
CA GLN A 150 -20.09 -6.18 16.35
C GLN A 150 -21.04 -5.42 15.41
N GLN A 151 -20.76 -4.15 15.14
CA GLN A 151 -21.49 -3.43 14.10
C GLN A 151 -21.07 -4.00 12.75
N ALA A 152 -22.06 -4.39 11.95
CA ALA A 152 -21.79 -4.81 10.59
C ALA A 152 -21.13 -3.64 9.82
N LEU A 153 -20.09 -3.95 9.06
CA LEU A 153 -19.50 -3.02 8.09
C LEU A 153 -20.45 -2.96 6.90
N VAL A 154 -21.14 -1.83 6.77
CA VAL A 154 -22.03 -1.57 5.64
C VAL A 154 -21.19 -1.01 4.51
N LEU A 155 -21.19 -1.73 3.37
CA LEU A 155 -20.57 -1.28 2.14
C LEU A 155 -21.58 -0.60 1.25
N SER A 156 -21.17 0.50 0.61
CA SER A 156 -21.92 1.06 -0.50
C SER A 156 -22.06 0.03 -1.63
N PRO A 157 -23.26 -0.13 -2.22
CA PRO A 157 -23.43 -0.86 -3.47
C PRO A 157 -22.71 -0.13 -4.62
N GLY A 158 -22.38 1.16 -4.47
CA GLY A 158 -21.82 1.96 -5.53
C GLY A 158 -22.80 2.21 -6.69
N ILE A 159 -22.33 2.96 -7.67
CA ILE A 159 -23.01 3.35 -8.90
C ILE A 159 -22.20 2.88 -10.11
N ASP A 160 -22.88 2.65 -11.22
CA ASP A 160 -22.21 2.37 -12.49
C ASP A 160 -21.61 3.67 -13.05
N ALA A 161 -20.29 3.78 -12.96
CA ALA A 161 -19.50 4.81 -13.57
C ALA A 161 -19.13 4.40 -14.99
N SER A 162 -19.43 5.25 -15.97
CA SER A 162 -19.03 5.04 -17.36
C SER A 162 -18.44 6.30 -17.96
N GLY A 163 -17.60 6.13 -18.96
CA GLY A 163 -17.00 7.27 -19.63
C GLY A 163 -16.28 6.89 -20.91
N GLN A 164 -15.65 7.90 -21.49
CA GLN A 164 -14.85 7.75 -22.70
C GLN A 164 -13.50 8.45 -22.54
N VAL A 165 -12.42 7.76 -22.89
CA VAL A 165 -11.09 8.36 -23.03
C VAL A 165 -10.88 8.81 -24.47
N ARG A 166 -10.46 10.06 -24.63
CA ARG A 166 -10.07 10.64 -25.92
C ARG A 166 -8.64 11.17 -25.83
N VAL A 167 -7.91 11.08 -26.93
CA VAL A 167 -6.63 11.74 -27.12
C VAL A 167 -6.75 12.69 -28.29
N ASN A 168 -6.61 13.99 -28.04
CA ASN A 168 -6.85 15.05 -29.02
C ASN A 168 -8.20 14.88 -29.75
N GLY A 169 -9.26 14.58 -29.00
CA GLY A 169 -10.61 14.33 -29.53
C GLY A 169 -10.86 12.93 -30.12
N ALA A 170 -9.83 12.09 -30.34
CA ALA A 170 -10.00 10.74 -30.88
C ALA A 170 -10.16 9.69 -29.76
N ALA A 171 -11.18 8.84 -29.88
CA ALA A 171 -11.40 7.70 -28.98
C ALA A 171 -10.15 6.79 -28.89
N THR A 172 -9.69 6.49 -27.66
CA THR A 172 -8.39 5.83 -27.46
C THR A 172 -8.43 4.80 -26.32
N ALA A 173 -7.87 3.61 -26.54
CA ALA A 173 -7.66 2.63 -25.47
C ALA A 173 -6.73 3.17 -24.37
N ALA A 174 -7.04 2.88 -23.12
CA ALA A 174 -6.27 3.37 -21.98
C ALA A 174 -6.41 2.46 -20.76
N SER A 175 -5.45 2.53 -19.84
CA SER A 175 -5.61 2.04 -18.48
C SER A 175 -5.98 3.20 -17.57
N LEU A 176 -6.98 3.02 -16.70
CA LEU A 176 -7.44 4.01 -15.74
C LEU A 176 -7.27 3.48 -14.32
N ARG A 177 -6.76 4.33 -13.43
CA ARG A 177 -6.66 4.07 -11.99
C ARG A 177 -7.42 5.13 -11.22
N PHE A 178 -8.34 4.70 -10.37
CA PHE A 178 -9.20 5.57 -9.56
C PHE A 178 -8.70 5.55 -8.11
N CYS A 179 -8.27 6.69 -7.60
CA CYS A 179 -7.79 6.87 -6.24
C CYS A 179 -8.76 7.77 -5.47
N ALA A 180 -8.85 7.60 -4.15
CA ALA A 180 -9.47 8.64 -3.32
C ALA A 180 -8.74 9.99 -3.49
N PRO A 181 -9.40 11.14 -3.38
CA PRO A 181 -8.77 12.44 -3.55
C PRO A 181 -7.54 12.61 -2.66
N GLY A 182 -6.41 13.02 -3.24
CA GLY A 182 -5.12 13.16 -2.55
C GLY A 182 -4.42 11.84 -2.21
N SER A 183 -5.01 10.69 -2.57
CA SER A 183 -4.39 9.38 -2.43
C SER A 183 -3.69 8.94 -3.71
N VAL A 184 -2.66 8.12 -3.56
CA VAL A 184 -2.02 7.39 -4.68
C VAL A 184 -2.39 5.90 -4.68
N GLU A 185 -3.21 5.48 -3.71
CA GLU A 185 -3.70 4.11 -3.59
C GLU A 185 -4.92 3.91 -4.50
N PRO A 186 -4.84 3.04 -5.51
CA PRO A 186 -5.97 2.76 -6.37
C PRO A 186 -7.04 1.98 -5.59
N LEU A 187 -8.27 2.50 -5.62
CA LEU A 187 -9.47 1.80 -5.16
C LEU A 187 -10.05 0.90 -6.25
N ALA A 188 -9.85 1.30 -7.52
CA ALA A 188 -10.25 0.52 -8.68
C ALA A 188 -9.32 0.77 -9.87
N GLU A 189 -9.16 -0.24 -10.72
CA GLU A 189 -8.50 -0.13 -12.01
C GLU A 189 -9.40 -0.71 -13.10
N VAL A 190 -9.42 -0.09 -14.28
CA VAL A 190 -10.18 -0.56 -15.44
C VAL A 190 -9.43 -0.22 -16.72
N ALA A 191 -9.66 -1.00 -17.78
CA ALA A 191 -9.18 -0.67 -19.12
C ALA A 191 -10.32 -0.08 -19.96
N ALA A 192 -10.06 1.05 -20.60
CA ALA A 192 -10.86 1.54 -21.71
C ALA A 192 -10.52 0.75 -22.98
N SER A 193 -11.56 0.31 -23.69
CA SER A 193 -11.45 -0.39 -24.98
C SER A 193 -10.84 0.48 -26.08
N SER A 194 -10.57 -0.08 -27.26
CA SER A 194 -10.13 0.67 -28.45
C SER A 194 -11.09 1.79 -28.88
N THR A 195 -12.36 1.75 -28.46
CA THR A 195 -13.33 2.84 -28.66
C THR A 195 -13.28 3.92 -27.57
N GLY A 196 -12.30 3.84 -26.67
CA GLY A 196 -12.12 4.70 -25.50
C GLY A 196 -13.15 4.47 -24.39
N ARG A 197 -14.15 3.60 -24.59
CA ARG A 197 -15.20 3.38 -23.59
C ARG A 197 -14.74 2.45 -22.47
N PHE A 198 -15.17 2.76 -21.26
CA PHE A 198 -15.05 1.92 -20.07
C PHE A 198 -16.34 2.00 -19.23
N THR A 199 -16.57 0.96 -18.44
CA THR A 199 -17.60 0.93 -17.38
C THR A 199 -17.00 0.22 -16.17
N LEU A 200 -17.25 0.75 -14.98
CA LEU A 200 -16.92 0.11 -13.71
C LEU A 200 -17.92 0.56 -12.63
N ARG A 201 -17.91 -0.11 -11.49
CA ARG A 201 -18.74 0.28 -10.35
C ARG A 201 -17.89 0.99 -9.30
N LEU A 202 -18.31 2.17 -8.86
CA LEU A 202 -17.59 3.02 -7.89
C LEU A 202 -18.53 3.54 -6.81
N GLU A 203 -17.99 4.00 -5.69
CA GLU A 203 -18.78 4.75 -4.71
C GLU A 203 -19.20 6.10 -5.31
N ALA A 204 -20.34 6.66 -4.88
CA ALA A 204 -20.86 7.93 -5.37
C ALA A 204 -20.10 9.15 -4.78
N VAL A 205 -18.77 9.13 -4.88
CA VAL A 205 -17.85 10.19 -4.41
C VAL A 205 -16.96 10.69 -5.56
N SER A 206 -16.14 11.70 -5.29
CA SER A 206 -15.12 12.18 -6.22
C SER A 206 -13.83 11.37 -6.11
N TYR A 207 -13.10 11.23 -7.22
CA TYR A 207 -11.85 10.47 -7.33
C TYR A 207 -10.75 11.29 -8.01
N ASP A 208 -9.50 11.00 -7.67
CA ASP A 208 -8.38 11.35 -8.53
C ASP A 208 -8.16 10.21 -9.52
N VAL A 209 -8.22 10.50 -10.83
CA VAL A 209 -8.15 9.48 -11.88
C VAL A 209 -6.86 9.65 -12.68
N LEU A 210 -6.00 8.63 -12.68
CA LEU A 210 -4.85 8.56 -13.58
C LEU A 210 -5.23 7.79 -14.84
N VAL A 211 -5.13 8.45 -16.00
CA VAL A 211 -5.38 7.88 -17.32
C VAL A 211 -4.05 7.69 -18.05
N VAL A 212 -3.79 6.45 -18.50
CA VAL A 212 -2.59 6.05 -19.26
C VAL A 212 -3.01 5.56 -20.65
N PRO A 213 -2.94 6.41 -21.69
CA PRO A 213 -3.34 6.04 -23.05
C PRO A 213 -2.37 5.02 -23.69
N ALA A 214 -2.90 4.14 -24.54
CA ALA A 214 -2.11 3.16 -25.29
C ALA A 214 -1.32 3.76 -26.49
N GLY A 215 -1.57 5.03 -26.85
CA GLY A 215 -1.13 5.65 -28.12
C GLY A 215 0.02 6.66 -28.02
N GLY A 216 0.92 6.53 -27.05
CA GLY A 216 2.11 7.39 -26.93
C GLY A 216 1.85 8.83 -26.45
N ALA A 217 0.61 9.19 -26.14
CA ALA A 217 0.27 10.43 -25.45
C ALA A 217 0.71 10.38 -23.98
N ALA A 218 1.07 11.54 -23.42
CA ALA A 218 1.43 11.65 -22.02
C ALA A 218 0.25 11.24 -21.11
N PRO A 219 0.46 10.37 -20.11
CA PRO A 219 -0.52 10.13 -19.07
C PRO A 219 -1.03 11.42 -18.41
N MET A 220 -2.24 11.40 -17.87
CA MET A 220 -2.86 12.58 -17.25
C MET A 220 -3.61 12.20 -15.99
N ARG A 221 -3.55 13.08 -14.98
CA ARG A 221 -4.35 12.96 -13.77
C ARG A 221 -5.49 13.97 -13.81
N PHE A 222 -6.70 13.51 -13.50
CA PHE A 222 -7.88 14.32 -13.31
C PHE A 222 -8.21 14.34 -11.83
N ALA A 223 -8.13 15.51 -11.20
CA ALA A 223 -8.42 15.65 -9.77
C ALA A 223 -9.92 15.82 -9.52
N ASN A 224 -10.42 15.27 -8.41
CA ASN A 224 -11.81 15.42 -7.97
C ASN A 224 -12.89 15.06 -9.02
N TRP A 225 -12.59 14.09 -9.89
CA TRP A 225 -13.52 13.59 -10.91
C TRP A 225 -14.76 12.95 -10.25
N PRO A 226 -15.99 13.42 -10.53
CA PRO A 226 -17.19 12.85 -9.92
C PRO A 226 -17.55 11.51 -10.59
N ALA A 227 -17.87 10.50 -9.78
CA ALA A 227 -18.28 9.19 -10.32
C ALA A 227 -19.63 9.20 -11.08
N GLN A 228 -20.44 10.25 -10.89
CA GLN A 228 -21.74 10.40 -11.54
C GLN A 228 -21.62 11.11 -12.89
N GLY A 229 -22.36 10.60 -13.88
CA GLY A 229 -22.47 11.17 -15.22
C GLY A 229 -21.44 10.60 -16.20
N GLY A 230 -21.88 10.32 -17.42
CA GLY A 230 -21.01 9.84 -18.50
C GLY A 230 -19.98 10.89 -18.89
N GLN A 231 -18.75 10.73 -18.43
CA GLN A 231 -17.69 11.75 -18.58
C GLN A 231 -16.73 11.41 -19.71
N VAL A 232 -16.14 12.45 -20.31
CA VAL A 232 -15.08 12.32 -21.30
C VAL A 232 -13.76 12.74 -20.67
N PHE A 233 -12.80 11.82 -20.57
CA PHE A 233 -11.41 12.15 -20.25
C PHE A 233 -10.71 12.55 -21.55
N ASP A 234 -10.62 13.86 -21.79
CA ASP A 234 -9.83 14.38 -22.92
C ASP A 234 -8.38 14.58 -22.51
N VAL A 235 -7.52 13.75 -23.07
CA VAL A 235 -6.10 13.67 -22.76
C VAL A 235 -5.35 14.32 -23.91
N GLY A 236 -4.81 15.53 -23.70
CA GLY A 236 -3.93 16.14 -24.72
C GLY A 236 -2.68 15.30 -24.97
N ALA A 237 -2.02 15.46 -26.11
CA ALA A 237 -0.81 14.70 -26.48
C ALA A 237 0.31 14.75 -25.42
N GLY A 238 0.41 15.85 -24.68
CA GLY A 238 1.54 16.16 -23.80
C GLY A 238 2.49 17.16 -24.44
N VAL A 239 3.60 17.45 -23.74
CA VAL A 239 4.72 18.23 -24.25
C VAL A 239 5.84 17.25 -24.63
N PRO A 240 6.41 17.35 -25.85
CA PRO A 240 7.55 16.55 -26.22
C PRO A 240 8.77 16.98 -25.41
N VAL A 241 9.37 16.05 -24.68
CA VAL A 241 10.66 16.26 -24.00
C VAL A 241 11.72 15.53 -24.80
N GLY A 242 12.55 16.30 -25.50
CA GLY A 242 13.70 15.81 -26.24
C GLY A 242 14.97 15.84 -25.40
N GLY A 243 15.95 15.01 -25.74
CA GLY A 243 17.23 15.00 -25.05
C GLY A 243 18.24 14.05 -25.67
N THR A 244 19.39 13.92 -25.02
CA THR A 244 20.42 12.93 -25.38
C THR A 244 20.95 12.21 -24.16
N VAL A 245 21.31 10.94 -24.32
CA VAL A 245 22.02 10.14 -23.31
C VAL A 245 23.44 9.84 -23.81
N ARG A 246 24.44 10.11 -22.97
CA ARG A 246 25.86 9.89 -23.27
C ARG A 246 26.53 9.01 -22.23
N ASP A 247 27.43 8.14 -22.68
CA ASP A 247 28.22 7.26 -21.83
C ASP A 247 29.38 8.00 -21.15
N PRO A 248 30.14 7.36 -20.24
CA PRO A 248 31.26 8.01 -19.53
C PRO A 248 32.33 8.64 -20.42
N ALA A 249 32.52 8.16 -21.66
CA ALA A 249 33.47 8.73 -22.61
C ALA A 249 32.89 9.94 -23.37
N GLY A 250 31.64 10.30 -23.10
CA GLY A 250 30.90 11.35 -23.81
C GLY A 250 30.32 10.88 -25.15
N ALA A 251 30.46 9.59 -25.49
CA ALA A 251 29.90 9.03 -26.71
C ALA A 251 28.38 8.84 -26.56
N PRO A 252 27.60 8.93 -27.65
CA PRO A 252 26.17 8.70 -27.56
C PRO A 252 25.83 7.27 -27.13
N LEU A 253 24.89 7.13 -26.20
CA LEU A 253 24.44 5.84 -25.68
C LEU A 253 23.12 5.43 -26.33
N SER A 254 23.20 4.55 -27.33
CA SER A 254 22.03 3.97 -28.01
C SER A 254 21.34 2.90 -27.16
N GLY A 255 20.00 2.82 -27.22
CA GLY A 255 19.19 1.78 -26.59
C GLY A 255 18.88 1.99 -25.11
N ALA A 256 19.23 3.14 -24.53
CA ALA A 256 18.88 3.48 -23.16
C ALA A 256 17.40 3.85 -23.06
N ARG A 257 16.69 3.29 -22.07
CA ARG A 257 15.27 3.62 -21.83
C ARG A 257 15.18 4.80 -20.86
N VAL A 258 14.46 5.84 -21.23
CA VAL A 258 14.27 7.07 -20.44
C VAL A 258 12.80 7.22 -20.08
N ALA A 259 12.53 7.48 -18.80
CA ALA A 259 11.19 7.76 -18.29
C ALA A 259 11.24 8.91 -17.28
N LEU A 260 10.16 9.70 -17.24
CA LEU A 260 9.95 10.76 -16.27
C LEU A 260 8.70 10.48 -15.43
N GLN A 261 8.65 11.06 -14.24
CA GLN A 261 7.42 11.28 -13.50
C GLN A 261 7.36 12.76 -13.11
N VAL A 262 6.33 13.47 -13.55
CA VAL A 262 6.16 14.90 -13.33
C VAL A 262 4.97 15.12 -12.40
N ASP A 263 5.20 15.70 -11.23
CA ASP A 263 4.19 15.90 -10.17
C ASP A 263 3.39 14.62 -9.86
N GLY A 264 4.08 13.49 -9.85
CA GLY A 264 3.48 12.18 -9.58
C GLY A 264 2.77 11.53 -10.77
N VAL A 265 2.75 12.15 -11.95
CA VAL A 265 2.18 11.60 -13.20
C VAL A 265 3.30 11.05 -14.10
N PRO A 266 3.28 9.77 -14.48
CA PRO A 266 4.31 9.20 -15.35
C PRO A 266 4.27 9.80 -16.76
N SER A 267 5.42 9.85 -17.44
CA SER A 267 5.50 10.14 -18.88
C SER A 267 5.35 8.87 -19.71
N THR A 268 5.41 8.99 -21.04
CA THR A 268 5.75 7.84 -21.88
C THR A 268 7.23 7.46 -21.70
N VAL A 269 7.59 6.25 -22.14
CA VAL A 269 8.97 5.77 -22.11
C VAL A 269 9.58 5.90 -23.50
N ALA A 270 10.74 6.54 -23.60
CA ALA A 270 11.53 6.60 -24.83
C ALA A 270 12.72 5.64 -24.78
N THR A 271 13.21 5.25 -25.95
CA THR A 271 14.48 4.54 -26.12
C THR A 271 15.41 5.43 -26.93
N SER A 272 16.64 5.64 -26.47
CA SER A 272 17.61 6.46 -27.19
C SER A 272 18.03 5.82 -28.52
N ALA A 273 18.13 6.64 -29.56
CA ALA A 273 18.58 6.24 -30.89
C ALA A 273 20.10 6.07 -30.95
N ALA A 274 20.63 5.71 -32.12
CA ALA A 274 22.06 5.48 -32.35
C ALA A 274 22.95 6.70 -31.99
N ASP A 275 22.43 7.90 -32.17
CA ASP A 275 23.06 9.17 -31.82
C ASP A 275 22.78 9.61 -30.37
N GLY A 276 22.23 8.72 -29.55
CA GLY A 276 21.87 8.97 -28.15
C GLY A 276 20.64 9.82 -27.96
N SER A 277 20.03 10.35 -29.03
CA SER A 277 18.84 11.21 -28.93
C SER A 277 17.61 10.41 -28.50
N PHE A 278 16.69 11.05 -27.77
CA PHE A 278 15.40 10.47 -27.43
C PHE A 278 14.31 11.55 -27.43
N THR A 279 13.06 11.13 -27.52
CA THR A 279 11.90 12.01 -27.30
C THR A 279 10.78 11.22 -26.63
N LEU A 280 10.24 11.75 -25.54
CA LEU A 280 9.06 11.21 -24.84
C LEU A 280 7.99 12.29 -24.71
N GLN A 281 6.79 11.90 -24.30
CA GLN A 281 5.68 12.81 -24.02
C GLN A 281 5.46 12.87 -22.50
N ALA A 282 5.52 14.08 -21.94
CA ALA A 282 5.29 14.33 -20.52
C ALA A 282 4.26 15.45 -20.32
N ARG A 283 3.79 15.60 -19.08
CA ARG A 283 3.06 16.80 -18.65
C ARG A 283 4.06 17.86 -18.18
N SER A 284 3.66 19.12 -18.25
CA SER A 284 4.37 20.19 -17.54
C SER A 284 4.13 20.05 -16.04
N GLY A 285 5.08 20.50 -15.23
CA GLY A 285 4.99 20.45 -13.78
C GLY A 285 6.30 20.86 -13.11
N ALA A 286 6.29 20.88 -11.77
CA ALA A 286 7.39 21.44 -10.98
C ALA A 286 8.38 20.37 -10.51
N VAL A 287 7.89 19.21 -10.04
CA VAL A 287 8.72 18.14 -9.50
C VAL A 287 8.91 17.06 -10.57
N VAL A 288 10.15 16.86 -11.01
CA VAL A 288 10.53 15.87 -12.02
C VAL A 288 11.35 14.75 -11.38
N GLN A 289 10.87 13.52 -11.48
CA GLN A 289 11.68 12.32 -11.23
C GLN A 289 12.15 11.76 -12.57
N LEU A 290 13.45 11.52 -12.71
CA LEU A 290 14.08 10.99 -13.91
C LEU A 290 14.62 9.58 -13.64
N ALA A 291 14.28 8.64 -14.53
CA ALA A 291 14.80 7.28 -14.52
C ALA A 291 15.42 6.94 -15.89
N VAL A 292 16.63 6.36 -15.88
CA VAL A 292 17.32 5.89 -17.09
C VAL A 292 17.80 4.45 -16.90
N THR A 293 17.35 3.54 -17.75
CA THR A 293 17.85 2.15 -17.78
C THR A 293 18.79 1.98 -18.97
N PRO A 294 20.09 1.74 -18.77
CA PRO A 294 21.03 1.55 -19.87
C PRO A 294 20.77 0.22 -20.61
N PRO A 295 21.29 0.07 -21.84
CA PRO A 295 21.26 -1.22 -22.53
C PRO A 295 21.97 -2.31 -21.72
N ALA A 296 21.45 -3.54 -21.81
CA ALA A 296 22.06 -4.70 -21.18
C ALA A 296 23.51 -4.91 -21.67
N GLY A 297 24.37 -5.45 -20.79
CA GLY A 297 25.77 -5.77 -21.13
C GLY A 297 26.74 -4.60 -21.14
N ARG A 298 26.28 -3.34 -20.99
CA ARG A 298 27.16 -2.15 -20.95
C ARG A 298 27.89 -1.96 -19.62
N GLY A 299 27.45 -2.65 -18.56
CA GLY A 299 27.97 -2.49 -17.21
C GLY A 299 27.74 -1.10 -16.62
N LEU A 300 26.77 -0.34 -17.13
CA LEU A 300 26.36 0.94 -16.56
C LEU A 300 25.20 0.73 -15.57
N PRO A 301 25.09 1.53 -14.49
CA PRO A 301 23.97 1.47 -13.58
C PRO A 301 22.71 2.12 -14.17
N GLN A 302 21.55 1.68 -13.68
CA GLN A 302 20.30 2.42 -13.81
C GLN A 302 20.39 3.73 -13.03
N LEU A 303 19.93 4.83 -13.61
CA LEU A 303 19.97 6.15 -12.99
C LEU A 303 18.60 6.52 -12.42
N LEU A 304 18.58 7.13 -11.23
CA LEU A 304 17.39 7.69 -10.58
C LEU A 304 17.72 9.06 -9.94
N GLY A 305 16.81 10.02 -10.04
CA GLY A 305 16.92 11.28 -9.31
C GLY A 305 15.64 12.12 -9.36
N THR A 306 15.51 13.08 -8.45
CA THR A 306 14.37 14.00 -8.34
C THR A 306 14.86 15.44 -8.33
N SER A 307 14.24 16.32 -9.12
CA SER A 307 14.60 17.74 -9.23
C SER A 307 13.37 18.62 -9.34
N THR A 308 13.48 19.85 -8.83
CA THR A 308 12.53 20.96 -9.10
C THR A 308 13.12 22.03 -10.02
N ALA A 309 14.35 21.83 -10.50
CA ALA A 309 15.12 22.81 -11.26
C ALA A 309 15.25 22.49 -12.75
N LEU A 310 14.70 21.35 -13.21
CA LEU A 310 14.74 20.97 -14.62
C LEU A 310 13.64 21.70 -15.41
N ASP A 311 14.05 22.46 -16.42
CA ASP A 311 13.17 23.05 -17.43
C ASP A 311 12.99 22.07 -18.60
N LEU A 312 11.85 21.38 -18.63
CA LEU A 312 11.53 20.41 -19.67
C LEU A 312 11.19 21.04 -21.03
N GLY A 313 11.15 22.37 -21.13
CA GLY A 313 11.10 23.08 -22.41
C GLY A 313 12.46 23.11 -23.13
N LEU A 314 13.55 22.81 -22.42
CA LEU A 314 14.90 22.70 -22.98
C LEU A 314 15.30 21.24 -23.20
N PRO A 315 16.19 20.95 -24.17
CA PRO A 315 16.68 19.59 -24.39
C PRO A 315 17.41 19.03 -23.17
N LEU A 316 16.98 17.85 -22.71
CA LEU A 316 17.56 17.17 -21.55
C LEU A 316 18.87 16.47 -21.89
N GLN A 317 19.98 16.97 -21.36
CA GLN A 317 21.31 16.40 -21.55
C GLN A 317 21.65 15.46 -20.39
N ILE A 318 21.69 14.15 -20.63
CA ILE A 318 22.02 13.14 -19.62
C ILE A 318 23.42 12.60 -19.91
N GLN A 319 24.32 12.77 -18.95
CA GLN A 319 25.74 12.40 -19.07
C GLN A 319 26.14 11.51 -17.90
N TYR A 320 26.50 10.26 -18.17
CA TYR A 320 27.14 9.40 -17.18
C TYR A 320 28.49 10.00 -16.74
N ALA A 321 28.84 9.87 -15.46
CA ALA A 321 30.05 10.46 -14.91
C ALA A 321 31.31 9.91 -15.61
N ALA A 322 32.23 10.79 -16.01
CA ALA A 322 33.44 10.39 -16.74
C ALA A 322 34.36 9.45 -15.94
N GLY A 323 34.30 9.52 -14.60
CA GLY A 323 35.03 8.61 -13.71
C GLY A 323 34.42 7.22 -13.58
N LEU A 324 33.26 6.95 -14.20
CA LEU A 324 32.58 5.66 -14.13
C LEU A 324 33.25 4.64 -15.04
N MET A 325 34.39 4.12 -14.58
CA MET A 325 35.10 3.03 -15.23
C MET A 325 34.39 1.70 -14.98
N THR A 326 34.37 0.83 -15.98
CA THR A 326 33.87 -0.55 -15.84
C THR A 326 35.03 -1.52 -15.66
N ARG A 327 34.70 -2.70 -15.14
CA ARG A 327 35.58 -3.84 -14.95
C ARG A 327 34.88 -5.08 -15.47
N ASP A 328 35.59 -5.86 -16.27
CA ASP A 328 35.12 -7.18 -16.68
C ASP A 328 35.43 -8.19 -15.57
N LEU A 329 34.41 -8.98 -15.22
CA LEU A 329 34.52 -10.08 -14.27
C LEU A 329 34.75 -11.43 -14.97
N SER A 330 34.95 -11.45 -16.29
CA SER A 330 35.27 -12.66 -17.02
C SER A 330 36.45 -13.42 -16.39
N GLY A 331 36.29 -14.74 -16.31
CA GLY A 331 37.29 -15.60 -15.69
C GLY A 331 37.27 -15.65 -14.17
N LEU A 332 36.47 -14.84 -13.47
CA LEU A 332 36.30 -14.94 -12.01
C LEU A 332 35.77 -16.33 -11.66
N LEU A 333 36.52 -17.06 -10.82
CA LEU A 333 36.18 -18.42 -10.42
C LEU A 333 35.09 -18.40 -9.35
N VAL A 334 34.08 -19.25 -9.49
CA VAL A 334 33.13 -19.57 -8.43
C VAL A 334 33.38 -21.01 -7.99
N THR A 335 33.48 -21.21 -6.68
CA THR A 335 33.69 -22.53 -6.08
C THR A 335 32.53 -22.95 -5.19
N GLN A 336 32.44 -24.25 -4.94
CA GLN A 336 31.58 -24.84 -3.91
C GLN A 336 32.39 -25.94 -3.22
N GLY A 337 32.67 -25.78 -1.93
CA GLY A 337 33.51 -26.73 -1.19
C GLY A 337 34.94 -26.83 -1.75
N GLY A 338 35.47 -25.74 -2.29
CA GLY A 338 36.82 -25.66 -2.89
C GLY A 338 36.93 -26.17 -4.33
N SER A 339 35.91 -26.82 -4.88
CA SER A 339 35.86 -27.24 -6.29
C SER A 339 35.18 -26.18 -7.15
N ALA A 340 35.54 -26.09 -8.43
CA ALA A 340 34.84 -25.22 -9.38
C ALA A 340 33.34 -25.56 -9.47
N ALA A 341 32.49 -24.54 -9.41
CA ALA A 341 31.04 -24.69 -9.40
C ALA A 341 30.43 -24.26 -10.75
N PRO A 342 30.06 -25.22 -11.62
CA PRO A 342 29.52 -24.90 -12.94
C PRO A 342 28.05 -24.44 -12.85
N GLN A 343 27.59 -23.69 -13.86
CA GLN A 343 26.20 -23.25 -14.03
C GLN A 343 25.64 -22.39 -12.88
N VAL A 344 26.49 -21.83 -12.03
CA VAL A 344 26.08 -20.93 -10.94
C VAL A 344 25.69 -19.57 -11.52
N GLY A 345 24.46 -19.13 -11.22
CA GLY A 345 24.02 -17.77 -11.49
C GLY A 345 24.68 -16.78 -10.55
N VAL A 346 25.21 -15.68 -11.08
CA VAL A 346 25.81 -14.60 -10.31
C VAL A 346 25.12 -13.30 -10.65
N VAL A 347 24.52 -12.67 -9.65
CA VAL A 347 23.90 -11.35 -9.79
C VAL A 347 24.71 -10.34 -8.98
N VAL A 348 25.38 -9.43 -9.66
CA VAL A 348 26.12 -8.33 -9.04
C VAL A 348 25.19 -7.13 -8.87
N VAL A 349 25.10 -6.64 -7.64
CA VAL A 349 24.22 -5.54 -7.26
C VAL A 349 24.96 -4.49 -6.44
N GLY A 350 24.44 -3.27 -6.42
CA GLY A 350 24.95 -2.22 -5.55
C GLY A 350 24.41 -0.84 -5.91
N ALA A 351 24.54 0.10 -4.98
CA ALA A 351 24.31 1.51 -5.22
C ALA A 351 25.64 2.21 -5.58
N ILE A 352 25.56 3.14 -6.51
CA ILE A 352 26.64 4.03 -6.94
C ILE A 352 26.12 5.44 -6.68
N GLY A 353 26.92 6.30 -6.07
CA GLY A 353 26.54 7.68 -5.73
C GLY A 353 26.29 8.53 -6.99
N ALA A 354 26.98 9.66 -7.12
CA ALA A 354 26.94 10.53 -8.30
C ALA A 354 27.32 9.79 -9.61
N ALA A 355 26.40 9.03 -10.20
CA ALA A 355 26.66 8.15 -11.34
C ALA A 355 26.49 8.88 -12.67
N ALA A 356 25.68 9.94 -12.68
CA ALA A 356 25.43 10.78 -13.84
C ALA A 356 24.93 12.17 -13.41
N SER A 357 24.86 13.07 -14.38
CA SER A 357 24.14 14.34 -14.26
C SER A 357 23.14 14.49 -15.39
N ALA A 358 22.04 15.19 -15.11
CA ALA A 358 21.09 15.64 -16.11
C ALA A 358 21.00 17.16 -16.08
N VAL A 359 21.02 17.79 -17.26
CA VAL A 359 20.97 19.25 -17.41
C VAL A 359 19.86 19.66 -18.37
N ALA A 360 18.98 20.54 -17.91
CA ALA A 360 17.98 21.25 -18.70
C ALA A 360 17.56 22.50 -17.91
N GLY A 361 18.16 23.66 -18.17
CA GLY A 361 17.97 24.88 -17.36
C GLY A 361 18.64 24.85 -15.98
N GLY A 362 18.51 23.73 -15.25
CA GLY A 362 19.24 23.41 -14.00
C GLY A 362 19.99 22.09 -14.09
N THR A 363 20.70 21.72 -13.02
CA THR A 363 21.46 20.47 -12.91
C THR A 363 20.83 19.55 -11.87
N LEU A 364 20.67 18.27 -12.24
CA LEU A 364 20.24 17.18 -11.37
C LEU A 364 21.36 16.15 -11.29
N GLU A 365 21.81 15.82 -10.08
CA GLU A 365 22.70 14.67 -9.84
C GLU A 365 21.87 13.38 -9.76
N LEU A 366 22.28 12.36 -10.50
CA LEU A 366 21.57 11.09 -10.57
C LEU A 366 22.34 10.00 -9.82
N GLN A 367 21.61 9.27 -8.98
CA GLN A 367 22.12 8.09 -8.28
C GLN A 367 22.08 6.87 -9.17
N GLY A 368 23.08 6.00 -9.06
CA GLY A 368 23.18 4.75 -9.81
C GLY A 368 22.75 3.52 -9.02
N HIS A 369 21.98 2.63 -9.64
CA HIS A 369 21.66 1.30 -9.14
C HIS A 369 22.10 0.24 -10.13
N LEU A 370 22.95 -0.69 -9.70
CA LEU A 370 23.47 -1.76 -10.56
C LEU A 370 22.73 -3.07 -10.29
N ARG A 371 22.40 -3.78 -11.38
CA ARG A 371 22.02 -5.19 -11.37
C ARG A 371 22.50 -5.87 -12.64
N VAL A 372 23.57 -6.67 -12.55
CA VAL A 372 24.15 -7.40 -13.68
C VAL A 372 24.09 -8.89 -13.37
N ALA A 373 23.45 -9.66 -14.24
CA ALA A 373 23.40 -11.11 -14.14
C ALA A 373 24.42 -11.76 -15.10
N ALA A 374 25.10 -12.77 -14.61
CA ALA A 374 26.03 -13.62 -15.35
C ALA A 374 25.87 -15.08 -14.88
N GLN A 375 26.49 -16.01 -15.60
CA GLN A 375 26.50 -17.42 -15.24
C GLN A 375 27.90 -18.00 -15.42
N THR A 376 28.27 -18.98 -14.59
CA THR A 376 29.53 -19.69 -14.74
C THR A 376 29.47 -20.76 -15.83
N GLY A 377 30.58 -20.96 -16.54
CA GLY A 377 30.79 -22.05 -17.47
C GLY A 377 31.03 -23.39 -16.77
N ALA A 378 31.37 -24.42 -17.55
CA ALA A 378 31.66 -25.77 -17.03
C ALA A 378 32.89 -25.83 -16.11
N ASP A 379 33.81 -24.87 -16.23
CA ASP A 379 35.01 -24.70 -15.41
C ASP A 379 34.77 -23.84 -14.17
N GLY A 380 33.52 -23.47 -13.90
CA GLY A 380 33.13 -22.62 -12.78
C GLY A 380 33.55 -21.15 -12.93
N ARG A 381 34.03 -20.72 -14.10
CA ARG A 381 34.41 -19.31 -14.33
C ARG A 381 33.27 -18.51 -14.95
N LEU A 382 33.16 -17.23 -14.57
CA LEU A 382 32.20 -16.32 -15.17
C LEU A 382 32.51 -16.02 -16.64
N GLY A 383 31.46 -15.92 -17.46
CA GLY A 383 31.52 -15.28 -18.77
C GLY A 383 31.73 -13.76 -18.66
N ALA A 384 31.74 -13.08 -19.81
CA ALA A 384 31.88 -11.63 -19.87
C ALA A 384 30.76 -10.93 -19.08
N ALA A 385 31.15 -10.12 -18.11
CA ALA A 385 30.23 -9.39 -17.23
C ALA A 385 30.88 -8.08 -16.81
N LEU A 386 30.46 -6.98 -17.46
CA LEU A 386 30.93 -5.65 -17.14
C LEU A 386 30.17 -5.09 -15.94
N VAL A 387 30.90 -4.56 -14.97
CA VAL A 387 30.35 -3.85 -13.80
C VAL A 387 31.15 -2.57 -13.53
N PRO A 388 30.56 -1.50 -12.96
CA PRO A 388 31.32 -0.32 -12.56
C PRO A 388 32.36 -0.64 -11.48
N ARG A 389 33.44 0.14 -11.42
CA ARG A 389 34.41 0.12 -10.31
C ARG A 389 33.82 0.74 -9.06
N ALA A 390 33.27 -0.07 -8.16
CA ALA A 390 32.59 0.34 -6.94
C ALA A 390 32.66 -0.76 -5.85
N ALA A 391 32.24 -0.43 -4.63
CA ALA A 391 31.94 -1.45 -3.63
C ALA A 391 30.54 -2.04 -3.93
N LEU A 392 30.50 -3.28 -4.37
CA LEU A 392 29.31 -4.00 -4.82
C LEU A 392 29.09 -5.25 -3.95
N SER A 393 28.04 -6.01 -4.27
CA SER A 393 27.80 -7.33 -3.72
C SER A 393 27.52 -8.32 -4.84
N ALA A 394 28.09 -9.51 -4.74
CA ALA A 394 27.78 -10.63 -5.64
C ALA A 394 26.84 -11.60 -4.91
N VAL A 395 25.68 -11.87 -5.51
CA VAL A 395 24.73 -12.89 -5.06
C VAL A 395 24.89 -14.11 -5.94
N LEU A 396 25.30 -15.23 -5.34
CA LEU A 396 25.51 -16.52 -6.01
C LEU A 396 24.26 -17.39 -5.85
N GLN A 397 23.88 -18.12 -6.89
CA GLN A 397 22.76 -19.05 -6.89
C GLN A 397 23.08 -20.29 -7.76
N ALA A 398 23.30 -21.44 -7.12
CA ALA A 398 23.49 -22.71 -7.84
C ALA A 398 22.15 -23.42 -8.08
N SER A 399 21.31 -23.47 -7.05
CA SER A 399 20.00 -24.11 -7.08
C SER A 399 19.03 -23.41 -6.11
N THR A 400 17.79 -23.87 -6.02
CA THR A 400 16.81 -23.32 -5.08
C THR A 400 17.25 -23.59 -3.63
N GLY A 401 17.67 -22.54 -2.93
CA GLY A 401 18.09 -22.62 -1.52
C GLY A 401 19.61 -22.66 -1.31
N GLU A 402 20.40 -22.86 -2.36
CA GLU A 402 21.87 -22.74 -2.32
C GLU A 402 22.30 -21.35 -2.79
N LEU A 403 22.44 -20.44 -1.82
CA LEU A 403 22.70 -19.03 -2.05
C LEU A 403 23.87 -18.53 -1.20
N ALA A 404 24.59 -17.52 -1.70
CA ALA A 404 25.58 -16.79 -0.92
C ALA A 404 25.64 -15.32 -1.33
N VAL A 405 26.02 -14.45 -0.40
CA VAL A 405 26.29 -13.04 -0.62
C VAL A 405 27.74 -12.76 -0.28
N HIS A 406 28.48 -12.20 -1.25
CA HIS A 406 29.86 -11.79 -1.06
C HIS A 406 30.03 -10.29 -1.29
N PRO A 407 30.80 -9.58 -0.44
CA PRO A 407 31.26 -8.26 -0.80
C PRO A 407 32.15 -8.36 -2.04
N LEU A 408 31.95 -7.47 -3.01
CA LEU A 408 32.71 -7.44 -4.26
C LEU A 408 33.21 -6.01 -4.48
N ASP A 409 34.46 -5.73 -4.12
CA ASP A 409 35.07 -4.42 -4.40
C ASP A 409 35.81 -4.44 -5.75
N THR A 410 35.20 -3.82 -6.76
CA THR A 410 35.77 -3.73 -8.12
C THR A 410 36.63 -2.49 -8.32
N ARG A 411 36.77 -1.62 -7.30
CA ARG A 411 37.73 -0.50 -7.31
C ARG A 411 39.16 -1.03 -7.30
N VAL A 412 39.38 -2.13 -6.59
CA VAL A 412 40.62 -2.92 -6.59
C VAL A 412 40.45 -4.18 -7.44
N ALA A 413 41.48 -5.04 -7.49
CA ALA A 413 41.34 -6.36 -8.10
C ALA A 413 40.21 -7.15 -7.42
N PRO A 414 39.25 -7.74 -8.19
CA PRO A 414 38.23 -8.59 -7.62
C PRO A 414 38.92 -9.77 -6.91
N PRO A 415 38.23 -10.40 -5.94
CA PRO A 415 38.76 -11.59 -5.30
C PRO A 415 39.08 -12.66 -6.36
N ALA A 416 40.07 -13.51 -6.08
CA ALA A 416 40.47 -14.56 -7.02
C ALA A 416 39.36 -15.60 -7.26
N ALA A 417 38.51 -15.81 -6.25
CA ALA A 417 37.36 -16.68 -6.32
C ALA A 417 36.22 -16.20 -5.41
N LEU A 418 34.99 -16.61 -5.70
CA LEU A 418 33.82 -16.50 -4.83
C LEU A 418 33.37 -17.90 -4.42
N ASP A 419 33.04 -18.13 -3.16
CA ASP A 419 32.65 -19.47 -2.68
C ASP A 419 31.17 -19.52 -2.30
N LEU A 420 30.42 -20.47 -2.86
CA LEU A 420 29.00 -20.64 -2.52
C LEU A 420 28.83 -21.07 -1.05
N GLY A 421 29.79 -21.82 -0.50
CA GLY A 421 29.71 -22.40 0.84
C GLY A 421 28.55 -23.39 1.00
N ALA A 422 28.43 -23.97 2.19
CA ALA A 422 27.22 -24.70 2.57
C ALA A 422 26.13 -23.70 3.01
N PRO A 423 24.85 -23.90 2.65
CA PRO A 423 23.79 -22.97 3.01
C PRO A 423 23.58 -22.95 4.53
N PRO A 424 23.86 -21.82 5.23
CA PRO A 424 23.57 -21.72 6.64
C PRO A 424 22.07 -21.86 6.90
N GLN A 425 21.73 -22.18 8.14
CA GLN A 425 20.35 -22.25 8.59
C GLN A 425 19.97 -21.00 9.38
N ILE A 426 18.73 -20.55 9.22
CA ILE A 426 18.05 -19.69 10.18
C ILE A 426 17.05 -20.57 10.93
N SER A 427 17.17 -20.64 12.26
CA SER A 427 16.34 -21.50 13.10
C SER A 427 15.73 -20.74 14.28
N GLY A 428 14.66 -21.28 14.84
CA GLY A 428 13.97 -20.69 15.98
C GLY A 428 12.76 -21.51 16.42
N VAL A 429 12.03 -20.99 17.41
CA VAL A 429 10.77 -21.56 17.90
C VAL A 429 9.72 -20.46 17.95
N VAL A 430 8.56 -20.68 17.32
CA VAL A 430 7.43 -19.75 17.40
C VAL A 430 6.52 -20.19 18.53
N MET A 431 6.18 -19.25 19.41
CA MET A 431 5.34 -19.47 20.59
C MET A 431 4.06 -18.64 20.50
N LEU A 432 2.98 -19.17 21.04
CA LEU A 432 1.77 -18.44 21.42
C LEU A 432 1.73 -18.34 22.95
N SER A 433 0.78 -17.57 23.49
CA SER A 433 0.55 -17.50 24.93
C SER A 433 0.18 -18.86 25.56
N GLN A 434 -0.37 -19.78 24.76
CA GLN A 434 -0.80 -21.11 25.19
C GLN A 434 0.23 -22.23 24.97
N GLY A 435 1.42 -21.90 24.42
CA GLY A 435 2.46 -22.88 24.09
C GLY A 435 2.97 -22.75 22.65
N PRO A 436 3.70 -23.75 22.13
CA PRO A 436 4.27 -23.69 20.79
C PRO A 436 3.22 -23.49 19.69
N ALA A 437 3.57 -22.68 18.70
CA ALA A 437 2.69 -22.37 17.59
C ALA A 437 2.83 -23.44 16.50
N ASP A 438 2.06 -24.53 16.57
CA ASP A 438 1.98 -25.52 15.49
C ASP A 438 1.36 -24.92 14.22
N GLY A 439 2.01 -25.17 13.08
CA GLY A 439 1.58 -24.69 11.76
C GLY A 439 1.76 -23.18 11.52
N ALA A 440 2.50 -22.46 12.36
CA ALA A 440 2.86 -21.08 12.10
C ALA A 440 3.70 -20.99 10.80
N GLN A 441 3.43 -20.00 9.96
CA GLN A 441 4.16 -19.72 8.74
C GLN A 441 5.38 -18.85 9.03
N ILE A 442 6.53 -19.24 8.48
CA ILE A 442 7.78 -18.49 8.50
C ILE A 442 8.07 -18.03 7.08
N ARG A 443 8.28 -16.73 6.89
CA ARG A 443 8.73 -16.16 5.62
C ARG A 443 10.10 -15.51 5.80
N LEU A 444 11.06 -15.89 4.97
CA LEU A 444 12.34 -15.20 4.87
C LEU A 444 12.26 -14.20 3.72
N GLU A 445 11.92 -12.95 4.03
CA GLU A 445 11.86 -11.86 3.06
C GLU A 445 13.28 -11.32 2.84
N PRO A 446 13.89 -11.48 1.65
CA PRO A 446 15.26 -11.03 1.42
C PRO A 446 15.40 -9.51 1.58
N GLN A 447 16.54 -9.07 2.11
CA GLN A 447 16.89 -7.66 2.29
C GLN A 447 18.22 -7.34 1.59
N GLY A 448 18.51 -6.04 1.43
CA GLY A 448 19.80 -5.57 0.89
C GLY A 448 20.14 -6.18 -0.48
N ALA A 449 21.34 -6.75 -0.61
CA ALA A 449 21.83 -7.33 -1.85
C ALA A 449 20.94 -8.46 -2.40
N LEU A 450 20.36 -9.30 -1.53
CA LEU A 450 19.46 -10.37 -1.97
C LEU A 450 18.16 -9.81 -2.56
N ALA A 451 17.59 -8.78 -1.94
CA ALA A 451 16.40 -8.10 -2.46
C ALA A 451 16.69 -7.45 -3.82
N GLN A 452 17.83 -6.74 -3.93
CA GLN A 452 18.27 -6.13 -5.19
C GLN A 452 18.53 -7.17 -6.29
N ALA A 453 19.03 -8.35 -5.93
CA ALA A 453 19.22 -9.45 -6.87
C ALA A 453 17.89 -10.07 -7.33
N GLY A 454 16.78 -9.78 -6.65
CA GLY A 454 15.46 -10.33 -6.95
C GLY A 454 15.28 -11.76 -6.44
N ILE A 455 15.96 -12.12 -5.35
CA ILE A 455 15.78 -13.42 -4.72
C ILE A 455 14.34 -13.55 -4.20
N PRO A 456 13.65 -14.67 -4.45
CA PRO A 456 12.27 -14.86 -3.97
C PRO A 456 12.22 -15.05 -2.46
N THR A 457 11.05 -14.80 -1.87
CA THR A 457 10.79 -15.10 -0.46
C THR A 457 10.66 -16.61 -0.25
N THR A 458 11.42 -17.16 0.69
CA THR A 458 11.26 -18.56 1.11
C THR A 458 10.18 -18.67 2.18
N VAL A 459 9.33 -19.68 2.09
CA VAL A 459 8.24 -19.93 3.03
C VAL A 459 8.40 -21.34 3.63
N SER A 460 8.14 -21.47 4.92
CA SER A 460 8.03 -22.76 5.62
C SER A 460 6.96 -22.68 6.70
N THR A 461 6.67 -23.80 7.36
CA THR A 461 5.77 -23.86 8.51
C THR A 461 6.45 -24.56 9.68
N THR A 462 6.12 -24.15 10.90
CA THR A 462 6.55 -24.85 12.12
C THR A 462 5.85 -26.20 12.24
N GLY A 463 6.51 -27.15 12.92
CA GLY A 463 5.86 -28.38 13.40
C GLY A 463 5.22 -28.20 14.78
N ALA A 464 4.78 -29.31 15.39
CA ALA A 464 4.09 -29.33 16.69
C ALA A 464 4.87 -28.70 17.85
N SER A 465 6.21 -28.69 17.77
CA SER A 465 7.08 -28.04 18.75
C SER A 465 7.23 -26.53 18.55
N GLY A 466 6.58 -25.95 17.52
CA GLY A 466 6.79 -24.57 17.10
C GLY A 466 8.16 -24.32 16.47
N ALA A 467 9.03 -25.33 16.37
CA ALA A 467 10.38 -25.18 15.84
C ALA A 467 10.38 -25.07 14.31
N PHE A 468 11.36 -24.33 13.78
CA PHE A 468 11.65 -24.25 12.37
C PHE A 468 13.16 -24.19 12.11
N SER A 469 13.55 -24.62 10.91
CA SER A 469 14.88 -24.40 10.32
C SER A 469 14.69 -24.19 8.82
N LEU A 470 15.22 -23.10 8.29
CA LEU A 470 15.19 -22.84 6.85
C LEU A 470 16.62 -22.58 6.33
N PRO A 471 16.97 -23.08 5.13
CA PRO A 471 18.19 -22.68 4.46
C PRO A 471 18.13 -21.20 4.10
N ALA A 472 19.26 -20.52 4.28
CA ALA A 472 19.44 -19.11 3.99
C ALA A 472 20.77 -18.90 3.24
N ALA A 473 20.91 -17.74 2.60
CA ALA A 473 22.14 -17.40 1.90
C ALA A 473 23.27 -17.09 2.89
N HIS A 474 24.47 -17.61 2.65
CA HIS A 474 25.64 -17.24 3.46
C HIS A 474 25.88 -15.72 3.43
N GLY A 475 25.95 -15.08 4.60
CA GLY A 475 26.08 -13.62 4.72
C GLY A 475 24.83 -12.83 4.30
N GLY A 476 23.73 -13.50 3.97
CA GLY A 476 22.50 -12.89 3.51
C GLY A 476 21.73 -12.18 4.62
N ALA A 477 21.23 -10.98 4.33
CA ALA A 477 20.34 -10.24 5.23
C ALA A 477 18.87 -10.56 4.90
N TYR A 478 18.07 -10.82 5.93
CA TYR A 478 16.66 -11.18 5.82
C TYR A 478 15.80 -10.44 6.83
N GLN A 479 14.55 -10.23 6.47
CA GLN A 479 13.46 -9.93 7.37
C GLN A 479 12.69 -11.23 7.59
N VAL A 480 12.84 -11.85 8.76
CA VAL A 480 12.06 -13.03 9.14
C VAL A 480 10.68 -12.55 9.57
N VAL A 481 9.63 -13.05 8.92
CA VAL A 481 8.23 -12.79 9.26
C VAL A 481 7.62 -14.08 9.79
N LEU A 482 7.15 -14.04 11.03
CA LEU A 482 6.49 -15.14 11.72
C LEU A 482 5.00 -14.81 11.80
N THR A 483 4.16 -15.64 11.21
CA THR A 483 2.70 -15.45 11.18
C THR A 483 2.01 -16.73 11.59
N ASP A 484 1.00 -16.69 12.44
CA ASP A 484 0.12 -17.84 12.61
C ASP A 484 -1.00 -17.78 11.55
N PRO A 485 -1.17 -18.78 10.66
CA PRO A 485 -2.24 -18.77 9.66
C PRO A 485 -3.63 -18.95 10.29
N ARG A 486 -3.71 -19.49 11.52
CA ARG A 486 -4.94 -19.44 12.34
C ARG A 486 -5.13 -18.10 13.03
N TRP A 487 -4.18 -17.20 12.79
CA TRP A 487 -4.10 -15.82 13.23
C TRP A 487 -4.01 -15.63 14.75
N ARG A 488 -3.83 -16.66 15.58
CA ARG A 488 -3.91 -16.60 17.07
C ARG A 488 -2.90 -15.63 17.71
N GLY A 489 -1.89 -15.15 16.99
CA GLY A 489 -0.98 -14.10 17.44
C GLY A 489 -0.63 -13.12 16.33
N LEU A 490 -0.13 -11.96 16.71
CA LEU A 490 0.30 -10.91 15.77
C LEU A 490 1.57 -11.31 15.02
N PRO A 491 1.70 -10.91 13.74
CA PRO A 491 2.93 -11.17 12.99
C PRO A 491 4.14 -10.53 13.67
N VAL A 492 5.23 -11.29 13.81
CA VAL A 492 6.51 -10.80 14.34
C VAL A 492 7.51 -10.67 13.20
N ARG A 493 8.21 -9.53 13.15
CA ARG A 493 9.22 -9.22 12.15
C ARG A 493 10.58 -9.07 12.83
N VAL A 494 11.56 -9.92 12.49
CA VAL A 494 12.94 -9.83 13.00
C VAL A 494 13.95 -9.71 11.86
N ALA A 495 14.76 -8.66 11.87
CA ALA A 495 15.88 -8.52 10.92
C ALA A 495 17.06 -9.40 11.38
N VAL A 496 17.63 -10.19 10.48
CA VAL A 496 18.75 -11.10 10.76
C VAL A 496 19.74 -11.17 9.60
N THR A 497 20.96 -11.59 9.90
CA THR A 497 21.96 -12.01 8.92
C THR A 497 22.26 -13.50 9.15
N ALA A 498 22.26 -14.31 8.10
CA ALA A 498 22.49 -15.75 8.25
C ALA A 498 23.98 -16.09 8.43
N PRO A 499 24.33 -17.13 9.24
CA PRO A 499 23.44 -17.95 10.07
C PRO A 499 22.88 -17.19 11.28
N ALA A 500 21.65 -17.53 11.71
CA ALA A 500 21.04 -16.93 12.90
C ALA A 500 20.19 -17.95 13.67
N ALA A 501 20.28 -17.93 14.99
CA ALA A 501 19.39 -18.65 15.90
C ALA A 501 18.51 -17.64 16.64
N LEU A 502 17.23 -17.59 16.29
CA LEU A 502 16.30 -16.58 16.80
C LEU A 502 15.84 -16.83 18.25
N GLY A 503 16.06 -18.03 18.79
CA GLY A 503 15.46 -18.46 20.05
C GLY A 503 13.93 -18.53 19.99
N PRO A 504 13.25 -18.66 21.14
CA PRO A 504 11.79 -18.56 21.22
C PRO A 504 11.31 -17.15 20.87
N ARG A 505 10.31 -17.06 19.99
CA ARG A 505 9.63 -15.83 19.61
C ARG A 505 8.15 -15.98 19.86
N THR A 506 7.66 -15.29 20.88
CA THR A 506 6.23 -15.28 21.22
C THR A 506 5.50 -14.29 20.32
N LEU A 507 4.51 -14.79 19.58
CA LEU A 507 3.54 -13.95 18.89
C LEU A 507 2.62 -13.35 19.94
N ALA A 508 2.63 -12.02 20.04
CA ALA A 508 1.78 -11.29 20.96
C ALA A 508 0.30 -11.70 20.80
N PRO A 509 -0.46 -11.85 21.90
CA PRO A 509 -1.87 -12.17 21.83
C PRO A 509 -2.60 -11.03 21.09
N ARG A 510 -3.40 -11.41 20.10
CA ARG A 510 -4.21 -10.47 19.32
C ARG A 510 -5.56 -10.21 19.99
N PHE A 511 -6.12 -9.04 19.73
CA PHE A 511 -7.57 -8.88 19.75
C PHE A 511 -8.14 -9.37 18.40
N VAL A 512 -9.30 -10.01 18.42
CA VAL A 512 -9.99 -10.45 17.20
C VAL A 512 -11.15 -9.49 16.97
N LEU A 513 -11.04 -8.69 15.91
CA LEU A 513 -12.20 -8.01 15.36
C LEU A 513 -13.03 -9.04 14.63
N ALA A 514 -14.12 -9.47 15.25
CA ALA A 514 -15.18 -10.23 14.63
C ALA A 514 -16.25 -9.24 14.14
N SER A 515 -16.59 -9.31 12.86
CA SER A 515 -17.61 -8.44 12.28
C SER A 515 -18.22 -9.09 11.04
N LYS A 516 -19.37 -8.57 10.62
CA LYS A 516 -20.06 -8.94 9.39
C LYS A 516 -19.90 -7.83 8.35
N ILE A 517 -19.86 -8.17 7.07
CA ILE A 517 -19.90 -7.22 5.95
C ILE A 517 -21.23 -7.38 5.24
N VAL A 518 -21.97 -6.30 5.10
CA VAL A 518 -23.25 -6.26 4.40
C VAL A 518 -23.27 -5.14 3.37
N ILE A 519 -24.13 -5.26 2.36
CA ILE A 519 -24.37 -4.19 1.38
C ILE A 519 -25.50 -3.31 1.89
N SER A 520 -25.35 -1.99 1.78
CA SER A 520 -26.43 -1.06 2.13
C SER A 520 -27.70 -1.41 1.33
N ASN A 521 -28.86 -1.25 1.98
CA ASN A 521 -30.21 -1.41 1.41
C ASN A 521 -30.69 -2.87 1.17
N VAL A 522 -29.79 -3.86 1.09
CA VAL A 522 -30.19 -5.26 0.81
C VAL A 522 -29.85 -6.21 1.97
N SER A 523 -29.14 -5.72 3.00
CA SER A 523 -28.64 -6.49 4.16
C SER A 523 -27.98 -7.82 3.79
N SER A 524 -27.53 -7.92 2.54
CA SER A 524 -27.01 -9.14 1.94
C SER A 524 -25.54 -9.26 2.30
N PRO A 525 -25.10 -10.43 2.79
CA PRO A 525 -23.72 -10.62 3.17
C PRO A 525 -22.80 -10.54 1.96
N VAL A 526 -21.65 -9.88 2.12
CA VAL A 526 -20.62 -9.88 1.08
C VAL A 526 -19.70 -11.06 1.31
N VAL A 527 -19.93 -12.15 0.59
CA VAL A 527 -19.15 -13.40 0.69
C VAL A 527 -17.81 -13.25 -0.02
N GLY A 528 -16.72 -13.75 0.57
CA GLY A 528 -15.40 -13.80 -0.08
C GLY A 528 -14.71 -12.44 -0.23
N ALA A 529 -15.16 -11.40 0.48
CA ALA A 529 -14.49 -10.11 0.49
C ALA A 529 -13.17 -10.21 1.26
N VAL A 530 -12.10 -9.68 0.69
CA VAL A 530 -10.80 -9.56 1.37
C VAL A 530 -10.84 -8.30 2.24
N VAL A 531 -10.62 -8.46 3.54
CA VAL A 531 -10.55 -7.36 4.52
C VAL A 531 -9.11 -7.23 4.99
N GLU A 532 -8.53 -6.05 4.84
CA GLU A 532 -7.15 -5.77 5.23
C GLU A 532 -7.10 -4.61 6.24
N LEU A 533 -6.44 -4.84 7.38
CA LEU A 533 -6.19 -3.80 8.36
C LEU A 533 -4.96 -3.00 7.94
N LEU A 534 -5.12 -1.71 7.73
CA LEU A 534 -4.06 -0.77 7.38
C LEU A 534 -3.78 0.18 8.53
N CYS A 535 -2.52 0.58 8.64
CA CYS A 535 -2.12 1.61 9.61
C CYS A 535 -2.73 2.97 9.23
N HIS A 536 -3.40 3.66 10.16
CA HIS A 536 -3.96 4.98 9.92
C HIS A 536 -2.89 6.08 9.86
N ALA A 537 -1.97 6.07 10.83
CA ALA A 537 -0.94 7.11 10.99
C ALA A 537 0.33 6.88 10.16
N CYS A 538 0.47 5.74 9.50
CA CYS A 538 1.67 5.43 8.72
C CYS A 538 1.70 6.21 7.41
N THR A 539 2.92 6.45 6.91
CA THR A 539 3.18 7.17 5.67
C THR A 539 3.88 6.27 4.64
N GLY A 540 3.91 6.70 3.38
CA GLY A 540 4.61 5.98 2.32
C GLY A 540 4.08 4.56 2.11
N VAL A 541 4.98 3.61 1.87
CA VAL A 541 4.63 2.20 1.59
C VAL A 541 3.96 1.51 2.79
N GLU A 542 4.36 1.85 4.02
CA GLU A 542 3.75 1.29 5.23
C GLU A 542 2.29 1.71 5.40
N ARG A 543 1.87 2.82 4.79
CA ARG A 543 0.46 3.22 4.72
C ARG A 543 -0.39 2.23 3.92
N GLN A 544 0.19 1.56 2.91
CA GLN A 544 -0.53 0.66 2.02
C GLN A 544 -0.34 -0.82 2.37
N ARG A 545 0.60 -1.11 3.27
CA ARG A 545 0.93 -2.47 3.69
C ARG A 545 -0.11 -2.96 4.70
N PRO A 546 -0.80 -4.09 4.44
CA PRO A 546 -1.66 -4.74 5.41
C PRO A 546 -0.86 -5.15 6.65
N ILE A 547 -1.36 -4.75 7.81
CA ILE A 547 -0.93 -5.25 9.12
C ILE A 547 -1.45 -6.68 9.30
N SER A 548 -2.70 -6.92 8.90
CA SER A 548 -3.38 -8.21 8.93
C SER A 548 -4.45 -8.27 7.83
N GLY A 549 -4.93 -9.48 7.54
CA GLY A 549 -6.00 -9.68 6.57
C GLY A 549 -6.91 -10.84 6.94
N ALA A 550 -8.14 -10.81 6.43
CA ALA A 550 -9.14 -11.86 6.56
C ALA A 550 -9.96 -11.96 5.25
N VAL A 551 -10.72 -13.04 5.10
CA VAL A 551 -11.70 -13.18 4.03
C VAL A 551 -13.05 -13.45 4.69
N SER A 552 -14.11 -12.77 4.23
CA SER A 552 -15.44 -13.00 4.75
C SER A 552 -16.01 -14.35 4.28
N ASP A 553 -16.73 -15.03 5.16
CA ASP A 553 -17.33 -16.33 4.89
C ASP A 553 -18.68 -16.23 4.16
N ALA A 554 -19.40 -17.36 4.05
CA ALA A 554 -20.71 -17.43 3.39
C ALA A 554 -21.79 -16.58 4.06
N SER A 555 -21.62 -16.23 5.34
CA SER A 555 -22.49 -15.33 6.07
C SER A 555 -22.00 -13.87 6.05
N GLY A 556 -20.90 -13.59 5.36
CA GLY A 556 -20.26 -12.27 5.34
C GLY A 556 -19.47 -11.95 6.60
N GLU A 557 -19.32 -12.90 7.52
CA GLU A 557 -18.56 -12.75 8.75
C GLU A 557 -17.07 -12.92 8.49
N PHE A 558 -16.24 -12.17 9.22
CA PHE A 558 -14.79 -12.29 9.17
C PHE A 558 -14.17 -12.11 10.56
N LEU A 559 -12.98 -12.68 10.74
CA LEU A 559 -12.18 -12.57 11.96
C LEU A 559 -10.82 -11.94 11.62
N LEU A 560 -10.63 -10.67 11.97
CA LEU A 560 -9.43 -9.91 11.68
C LEU A 560 -8.57 -9.73 12.94
N ALA A 561 -7.28 -10.00 12.85
CA ALA A 561 -6.34 -9.77 13.95
C ALA A 561 -5.97 -8.28 14.06
N VAL A 562 -6.14 -7.68 15.24
CA VAL A 562 -5.79 -6.26 15.48
C VAL A 562 -4.68 -6.18 16.55
N PRO A 563 -3.59 -5.43 16.31
CA PRO A 563 -2.55 -5.25 17.31
C PRO A 563 -3.03 -4.39 18.48
N ARG A 564 -2.65 -4.76 19.71
CA ARG A 564 -2.84 -3.91 20.89
C ARG A 564 -1.72 -2.88 20.98
N ARG A 565 -2.06 -1.63 21.32
CA ARG A 565 -1.06 -0.56 21.51
C ARG A 565 -0.14 -0.90 22.69
N GLY A 566 1.15 -0.60 22.52
CA GLY A 566 2.16 -0.73 23.59
C GLY A 566 2.96 -2.04 23.58
N GLN A 567 2.87 -2.83 22.50
CA GLN A 567 3.70 -4.01 22.26
C GLN A 567 4.49 -3.89 20.96
#